data_AF-A0AAW1I014-F1
#
_entry.id   AF-A0AAW1I014-F1
#
_cell.length_a   1.000
_cell.length_b   1.000
_cell.length_c   1.000
_cell.angle_alpha   90.00
_cell.angle_beta   90.00
_cell.angle_gamma   90.00
#
_symmetry.space_group_name_H-M   'P 1'
#
loop_
_entity.id
_entity.type
_entity.pdbx_description
1 polymer ?
#
loop_
_entity_poly.entity_id
_entity_poly.type
_entity_poly.pdbx_seq_one_letter_code
_entity_poly.pdbx_strand_id
1 'polypeptide(L)' 'MLKFLKPSMKAQISDVKAAVGWGVAAGAGALYLVQPWGWIRQTFFEKPEEQK' A
#
# COMPACT_ATOMS: atom_id res chain seq x y z
N MET A 1 -40.21 4.54 4.65
CA MET A 1 -39.88 5.14 3.33
C MET A 1 -38.38 5.47 3.31
N LEU A 2 -37.51 4.47 3.07
CA LEU A 2 -36.06 4.67 2.94
C LEU A 2 -35.69 5.05 1.49
N LYS A 3 -36.13 6.21 1.03
CA LYS A 3 -36.03 6.59 -0.40
C LYS A 3 -34.84 7.52 -0.74
N PHE A 4 -33.89 7.70 0.18
CA PHE A 4 -32.74 8.60 0.00
C PHE A 4 -31.45 8.08 0.69
N LEU A 5 -31.08 6.81 0.48
CA LEU A 5 -29.67 6.43 0.64
C LEU A 5 -28.90 7.04 -0.54
N LYS A 6 -28.38 8.24 -0.30
CA LYS A 6 -27.59 9.09 -1.20
C LYS A 6 -26.58 8.23 -1.98
N PRO A 7 -26.54 8.27 -3.33
CA PRO A 7 -25.57 7.52 -4.14
C PRO A 7 -24.10 7.87 -3.83
N SER A 8 -23.84 9.00 -3.15
CA SER A 8 -22.51 9.54 -2.87
C SER A 8 -21.76 8.87 -1.70
N MET A 9 -22.29 7.81 -1.09
CA MET A 9 -21.59 7.04 -0.06
C MET A 9 -20.87 5.80 -0.59
N LYS A 10 -20.95 5.52 -1.89
CA LYS A 10 -20.17 4.45 -2.51
C LYS A 10 -18.83 5.03 -2.92
N ALA A 11 -17.75 4.53 -2.34
CA ALA A 11 -16.40 4.79 -2.86
C ALA A 11 -16.40 4.41 -4.33
N GLN A 12 -16.24 5.39 -5.22
CA GLN A 12 -16.18 5.10 -6.64
C GLN A 12 -14.91 4.29 -6.89
N ILE A 13 -15.02 3.24 -7.69
CA ILE A 13 -13.88 2.37 -8.02
C ILE A 13 -12.71 3.20 -8.59
N SER A 14 -13.02 4.31 -9.30
CA SER A 14 -12.03 5.29 -9.75
C SER A 14 -11.21 5.88 -8.62
N ASP A 15 -11.87 6.26 -7.52
CA ASP A 15 -11.24 6.96 -6.40
C ASP A 15 -10.40 5.98 -5.59
N VAL A 16 -10.86 4.73 -5.46
CA VAL A 16 -10.06 3.64 -4.87
C VAL A 16 -8.81 3.38 -5.70
N LYS A 17 -8.95 3.28 -7.03
CA LYS A 17 -7.80 3.13 -7.93
C LYS A 17 -6.81 4.29 -7.82
N ALA A 18 -7.33 5.52 -7.75
CA ALA A 18 -6.50 6.71 -7.57
C ALA A 18 -5.76 6.68 -6.23
N ALA A 19 -6.45 6.35 -5.13
CA ALA A 19 -5.85 6.25 -3.80
C ALA A 19 -4.75 5.17 -3.74
N VAL A 20 -4.99 4.01 -4.35
CA VAL A 20 -3.98 2.95 -4.49
C VAL A 20 -2.79 3.44 -5.31
N GLY A 21 -3.03 4.09 -6.45
CA GLY A 21 -1.97 4.64 -7.31
C GLY A 21 -1.09 5.65 -6.59
N TRP A 22 -1.70 6.62 -5.90
CA TRP A 22 -0.97 7.61 -5.10
C TRP A 22 -0.26 6.98 -3.89
N GLY A 23 -0.86 5.95 -3.27
CA GLY A 23 -0.22 5.18 -2.20
C GLY A 23 1.04 4.46 -2.67
N VAL A 24 1.01 3.83 -3.84
CA VAL A 24 2.19 3.20 -4.45
C VAL A 24 3.25 4.24 -4.77
N ALA A 25 2.87 5.39 -5.35
CA ALA A 25 3.81 6.46 -5.66
C ALA A 25 4.49 7.01 -4.38
N ALA A 26 3.72 7.27 -3.32
CA ALA A 26 4.25 7.72 -2.04
C ALA A 26 5.16 6.68 -1.38
N GLY A 27 4.76 5.40 -1.40
CA GLY A 27 5.58 4.30 -0.90
C GLY A 27 6.91 4.17 -1.65
N ALA A 28 6.86 4.23 -2.99
CA ALA A 28 8.06 4.21 -3.82
C ALA A 28 8.97 5.43 -3.55
N GLY A 29 8.39 6.62 -3.36
CA GLY A 29 9.13 7.82 -3.00
C GLY A 29 9.82 7.72 -1.64
N ALA A 30 9.13 7.16 -0.64
CA ALA A 30 9.70 6.91 0.68
C ALA A 30 10.85 5.89 0.61
N LEU A 31 10.68 4.80 -0.15
CA LEU A 31 11.74 3.82 -0.40
C LEU A 31 12.94 4.45 -1.11
N TYR A 32 12.71 5.35 -2.06
CA TYR A 32 13.79 6.08 -2.75
C TYR A 32 14.55 7.02 -1.80
N LEU A 33 13.86 7.68 -0.87
CA LEU A 33 14.47 8.61 0.07
C LEU A 33 15.26 7.89 1.19
N VAL A 34 14.70 6.83 1.76
CA VAL A 34 15.31 6.10 2.88
C VAL A 34 16.32 5.05 2.40
N GLN A 35 16.21 4.60 1.14
CA GLN A 35 17.03 3.54 0.53
C GLN A 35 17.31 2.32 1.45
N PRO A 36 16.28 1.69 2.04
CA PRO A 36 16.48 0.67 3.09
C PRO A 36 16.82 -0.72 2.53
N TRP A 37 17.63 -0.82 1.48
CA TRP A 37 17.84 -2.07 0.73
C TRP A 37 18.49 -3.19 1.55
N GLY A 38 19.42 -2.85 2.44
CA GLY A 38 20.06 -3.84 3.32
C GLY A 38 19.05 -4.49 4.27
N TRP A 39 18.22 -3.68 4.92
CA TRP A 39 17.14 -4.17 5.79
C TRP A 39 16.09 -4.97 5.01
N ILE A 40 15.69 -4.52 3.82
CA ILE A 40 14.74 -5.26 2.96
C ILE A 40 15.28 -6.65 2.62
N ARG A 41 16.58 -6.75 2.29
CA ARG A 41 17.22 -8.02 1.97
C ARG A 41 17.16 -9.00 3.13
N GLN A 42 17.53 -8.53 4.32
CA GLN A 42 17.47 -9.31 5.55
C GLN A 42 16.05 -9.72 5.95
N THR A 43 15.06 -8.86 5.70
CA THR A 43 13.67 -9.07 6.15
C THR A 43 12.88 -10.00 5.22
N PHE A 44 13.09 -9.89 3.90
CA PHE A 44 12.23 -10.57 2.92
C PHE A 44 12.95 -11.63 2.08
N PHE A 45 14.28 -11.56 1.96
CA PHE A 45 15.03 -12.43 1.05
C PHE A 45 15.97 -13.40 1.79
N GLU A 46 16.50 -13.00 2.94
CA GLU A 46 17.20 -13.93 3.83
C GLU A 46 16.16 -14.73 4.62
N LYS A 47 16.16 -16.05 4.46
CA LYS A 47 15.40 -16.92 5.35
C LYS A 47 16.01 -16.76 6.75
N PRO A 48 15.21 -16.61 7.82
CA PRO A 48 15.74 -16.76 9.17
C PRO A 48 16.43 -18.12 9.18
N GLU A 49 17.75 -18.14 9.39
CA GLU A 49 18.48 -19.39 9.43
C GLU A 49 17.78 -20.28 10.45
N GLU A 50 17.32 -21.44 9.97
CA GLU A 50 16.72 -22.48 10.77
C GLU A 50 17.83 -22.90 11.74
N GLN A 51 17.86 -22.28 12.92
CA GLN A 51 18.82 -22.60 13.97
C GLN A 51 18.62 -24.07 14.30
N LYS A 52 19.55 -24.88 13.82
CA LYS A 52 19.59 -26.33 13.99
C LYS A 52 19.91 -26.70 15.43
#